data_AF-A0AA51QA58-F1
#
_entry.id   AF-A0AA51QA58-F1
#
_cell.length_a   1.000
_cell.length_b   1.000
_cell.length_c   1.000
_cell.angle_alpha   90.00
_cell.angle_beta   90.00
_cell.angle_gamma   90.00
#
_symmetry.space_group_name_H-M   'P 1'
#
loop_
_entity.id
_entity.type
_entity.pdbx_description
1 polymer ?
#
loop_
_entity_poly.entity_id
_entity_poly.type
_entity_poly.pdbx_seq_one_letter_code
_entity_poly.pdbx_strand_id
1 'polypeptide(L)'
;MPKSVNHYKEGASAAMDEGFKNMAIAISVSILLVYLVMVIAFGEGKAPFVILFSIPFSVIGALIGLYIVNEPIGMPAMIGLLMLNGIVVTNAIVLIDKVKQNEKEGMGTHDSLIEAGVIRIRPILMTAIATVGALIPMALSAHAGIVSSSLAVVVIGGLTTSTLLTLFIVPVMYSLFHPKKKGKRNQKEQEPYTAAI
;
A
#
# COMPACT_ATOMS: atom_id res chain seq x y z
N MET A 1 43.69 -3.84 -7.19
CA MET A 1 44.25 -2.99 -6.10
C MET A 1 44.69 -3.88 -4.94
N PRO A 2 45.75 -3.54 -4.17
CA PRO A 2 46.39 -4.44 -3.22
C PRO A 2 45.54 -4.65 -1.95
N LYS A 3 45.53 -5.87 -1.40
CA LYS A 3 44.65 -6.36 -0.32
C LYS A 3 45.00 -5.87 1.10
N SER A 4 45.80 -4.80 1.24
CA SER A 4 46.39 -4.39 2.54
C SER A 4 46.03 -2.96 2.97
N VAL A 5 44.99 -2.34 2.39
CA VAL A 5 44.51 -1.02 2.80
C VAL A 5 43.15 -1.17 3.47
N ASN A 6 43.11 -0.90 4.79
CA ASN A 6 41.85 -0.79 5.53
C ASN A 6 41.22 0.58 5.25
N HIS A 7 40.11 0.59 4.53
CA HIS A 7 39.33 1.81 4.28
C HIS A 7 38.46 2.12 5.49
N TYR A 8 38.89 3.09 6.30
CA TYR A 8 38.02 3.72 7.30
C TYR A 8 37.28 4.88 6.63
N LYS A 9 36.00 4.69 6.32
CA LYS A 9 35.11 5.82 6.01
C LYS A 9 34.86 6.56 7.33
N GLU A 10 35.46 7.73 7.52
CA GLU A 10 35.16 8.65 8.63
C GLU A 10 34.41 9.89 8.11
N GLY A 11 33.63 10.53 8.98
CA GLY A 11 32.89 11.76 8.66
C GLY A 11 31.49 11.55 8.05
N ALA A 12 31.02 12.52 7.27
CA ALA A 12 29.62 12.60 6.80
C ALA A 12 29.19 11.43 5.91
N SER A 13 30.11 10.83 5.14
CA SER A 13 29.79 9.66 4.30
C SER A 13 29.50 8.40 5.11
N ALA A 14 30.18 8.22 6.25
CA ALA A 14 29.93 7.08 7.13
C ALA A 14 28.56 7.22 7.82
N ALA A 15 28.23 8.43 8.26
CA ALA A 15 26.92 8.74 8.83
C ALA A 15 25.76 8.53 7.82
N MET A 16 25.98 8.84 6.53
CA MET A 16 25.00 8.52 5.48
C MET A 16 24.82 7.01 5.29
N ASP A 17 25.91 6.24 5.17
CA ASP A 17 25.84 4.78 5.01
C ASP A 17 25.12 4.11 6.20
N GLU A 18 25.40 4.59 7.42
CA GLU A 18 24.72 4.13 8.63
C GLU A 18 23.23 4.53 8.62
N GLY A 19 22.91 5.76 8.22
CA GLY A 19 21.54 6.24 8.06
C GLY A 19 20.73 5.40 7.07
N PHE A 20 21.29 5.04 5.92
CA PHE A 20 20.63 4.15 4.95
C PHE A 20 20.37 2.75 5.52
N LYS A 21 21.34 2.18 6.25
CA LYS A 21 21.16 0.88 6.92
C LYS A 21 20.04 0.96 7.96
N ASN A 22 20.03 2.00 8.78
CA ASN A 22 19.02 2.20 9.80
C ASN A 22 17.62 2.38 9.19
N MET A 23 17.49 3.10 8.07
CA MET A 23 16.22 3.23 7.35
C MET A 23 15.75 1.91 6.74
N ALA A 24 16.66 1.12 6.16
CA ALA A 24 16.31 -0.21 5.62
C ALA A 24 15.81 -1.17 6.72
N ILE A 25 16.47 -1.14 7.90
CA ILE A 25 16.03 -1.87 9.08
C ILE A 25 14.67 -1.34 9.54
N ALA A 26 14.49 -0.02 9.63
CA ALA A 26 13.25 0.59 10.07
C ALA A 26 12.05 0.22 9.16
N ILE A 27 12.24 0.24 7.84
CA ILE A 27 11.21 -0.21 6.89
C ILE A 27 10.88 -1.69 7.11
N SER A 28 11.89 -2.54 7.25
CA SER A 28 11.69 -3.98 7.48
C SER A 28 10.94 -4.26 8.79
N VAL A 29 11.32 -3.58 9.87
CA VAL A 29 10.65 -3.67 11.17
C VAL A 29 9.22 -3.12 11.07
N SER A 30 9.01 -2.02 10.35
CA SER A 30 7.69 -1.44 10.13
C SER A 30 6.75 -2.44 9.43
N ILE A 31 7.21 -3.10 8.37
CA ILE A 31 6.44 -4.15 7.66
C ILE A 31 6.07 -5.29 8.62
N LEU A 32 7.03 -5.75 9.43
CA LEU A 32 6.82 -6.83 10.40
C LEU A 32 5.79 -6.43 11.46
N LEU A 33 5.91 -5.22 12.04
CA LEU A 33 4.98 -4.75 13.06
C LEU A 33 3.57 -4.57 12.51
N VAL A 34 3.44 -3.99 11.32
CA VAL A 34 2.15 -3.86 10.63
C VAL A 34 1.51 -5.24 10.44
N TYR A 35 2.27 -6.24 9.97
CA TYR A 35 1.78 -7.60 9.83
C TYR A 35 1.26 -8.18 11.15
N LEU A 36 2.05 -8.08 12.24
CA LEU A 36 1.66 -8.61 13.55
C LEU A 36 0.38 -7.96 14.08
N VAL A 37 0.28 -6.62 14.00
CA VAL A 37 -0.91 -5.89 14.44
C VAL A 37 -2.14 -6.34 13.63
N MET A 38 -1.98 -6.57 12.33
CA MET A 38 -3.08 -7.00 11.47
C MET A 38 -3.50 -8.46 11.69
N VAL A 39 -2.56 -9.36 11.99
CA VAL A 39 -2.86 -10.74 12.38
C VAL A 39 -3.72 -10.73 13.65
N ILE A 40 -3.37 -9.89 14.63
CA ILE A 40 -4.14 -9.74 15.86
C ILE A 40 -5.52 -9.12 15.57
N ALA A 41 -5.58 -8.08 14.73
CA ALA A 41 -6.83 -7.39 14.42
C ALA A 41 -7.82 -8.25 13.62
N PHE A 42 -7.33 -9.00 12.62
CA PHE A 42 -8.18 -9.82 11.75
C PHE A 42 -8.42 -11.24 12.27
N GLY A 43 -7.64 -11.71 13.24
CA GLY A 43 -7.74 -13.06 13.81
C GLY A 43 -7.28 -14.18 12.87
N GLU A 44 -6.67 -13.84 11.72
CA GLU A 44 -6.14 -14.79 10.75
C GLU A 44 -4.94 -14.21 9.98
N GLY A 45 -4.00 -15.06 9.55
CA GLY A 45 -2.79 -14.62 8.85
C GLY A 45 -2.93 -14.39 7.35
N LYS A 46 -3.99 -14.92 6.72
CA LYS A 46 -4.16 -14.86 5.25
C LYS A 46 -4.49 -13.45 4.76
N ALA A 47 -5.41 -12.77 5.44
CA ALA A 47 -5.82 -11.41 5.08
C ALA A 47 -4.66 -10.39 5.18
N PRO A 48 -3.88 -10.34 6.28
CA PRO A 48 -2.68 -9.51 6.37
C PRO A 48 -1.65 -9.79 5.26
N PHE A 49 -1.44 -11.06 4.91
CA PHE A 49 -0.50 -11.44 3.87
C PHE A 49 -0.90 -10.92 2.49
N VAL A 50 -2.20 -10.98 2.14
CA VAL A 50 -2.72 -10.39 0.90
C VAL A 50 -2.52 -8.87 0.88
N ILE A 51 -2.64 -8.21 2.03
CA ILE A 51 -2.45 -6.76 2.13
C ILE A 51 -0.98 -6.38 1.95
N LEU A 52 -0.04 -7.14 2.51
CA LEU A 52 1.40 -6.90 2.34
C LEU A 52 1.86 -6.95 0.87
N PHE A 53 1.18 -7.71 0.02
CA PHE A 53 1.48 -7.72 -1.42
C PHE A 53 1.29 -6.36 -2.10
N SER A 54 0.58 -5.41 -1.48
CA SER A 54 0.46 -4.03 -2.01
C SER A 54 1.74 -3.21 -1.87
N ILE A 55 2.61 -3.54 -0.91
CA ILE A 55 3.83 -2.76 -0.60
C ILE A 55 4.84 -2.78 -1.76
N PRO A 56 5.19 -3.93 -2.37
CA PRO A 56 6.07 -3.94 -3.54
C PRO A 56 5.58 -3.03 -4.68
N PHE A 57 4.26 -2.97 -4.91
CA PHE A 57 3.70 -2.11 -5.96
C PHE A 57 3.83 -0.62 -5.63
N SER A 58 3.76 -0.24 -4.36
CA SER A 58 4.00 1.15 -3.97
C SER A 58 5.46 1.56 -4.15
N VAL A 59 6.40 0.66 -3.87
CA VAL A 59 7.83 0.89 -4.11
C VAL A 59 8.10 1.10 -5.61
N ILE A 60 7.50 0.28 -6.49
CA ILE A 60 7.64 0.45 -7.94
C ILE A 60 7.15 1.84 -8.37
N GLY A 61 5.97 2.28 -7.90
CA GLY A 61 5.45 3.61 -8.19
C GLY A 61 6.33 4.74 -7.67
N ALA A 62 6.90 4.58 -6.49
CA ALA A 62 7.83 5.54 -5.90
C ALA A 62 9.12 5.68 -6.71
N LEU A 63 9.70 4.55 -7.15
CA LEU A 63 10.90 4.54 -7.99
C LEU A 63 10.65 5.17 -9.36
N ILE A 64 9.49 4.90 -9.97
CA ILE A 64 9.08 5.55 -11.22
C ILE A 64 8.94 7.06 -11.02
N GLY A 65 8.34 7.50 -9.91
CA GLY A 65 8.22 8.92 -9.57
C GLY A 65 9.58 9.63 -9.47
N LEU A 66 10.50 9.05 -8.71
CA LEU A 66 11.88 9.55 -8.58
C LEU A 66 12.60 9.61 -9.94
N TYR A 67 12.41 8.58 -10.78
CA TYR A 67 13.02 8.51 -12.10
C TYR A 67 12.51 9.63 -13.03
N ILE A 68 11.21 9.94 -12.99
CA ILE A 68 10.62 11.03 -13.79
C ILE A 68 11.19 12.39 -13.37
N VAL A 69 11.35 12.61 -12.06
CA VAL A 69 11.88 13.87 -11.51
C VAL A 69 13.41 13.93 -11.55
N ASN A 70 14.09 12.83 -11.92
CA ASN A 70 15.55 12.67 -11.94
C ASN A 70 16.21 12.93 -10.58
N GLU A 71 15.56 12.49 -9.50
CA GLU A 71 16.03 12.68 -8.14
C GLU A 71 16.64 11.38 -7.59
N PRO A 72 17.80 11.42 -6.90
CA PRO A 72 18.44 10.23 -6.38
C PRO A 72 17.68 9.64 -5.19
N ILE A 73 17.88 8.35 -4.94
CA ILE A 73 17.38 7.69 -3.72
C ILE A 73 18.23 8.13 -2.52
N GLY A 74 17.82 9.23 -1.88
CA GLY A 74 18.42 9.73 -0.65
C GLY A 74 17.73 9.22 0.62
N MET A 75 18.26 9.60 1.79
CA MET A 75 17.56 9.38 3.07
C MET A 75 16.11 9.92 3.08
N PRO A 76 15.80 11.09 2.49
CA PRO A 76 14.42 11.60 2.47
C PRO A 76 13.47 10.74 1.64
N ALA A 77 13.96 10.16 0.54
CA ALA A 77 13.21 9.19 -0.24
C ALA A 77 12.89 7.93 0.58
N MET A 78 13.84 7.44 1.38
CA MET A 78 13.63 6.31 2.30
C MET A 78 12.58 6.61 3.38
N ILE A 79 12.56 7.84 3.92
CA ILE A 79 11.51 8.29 4.84
C ILE A 79 10.15 8.28 4.13
N GLY A 80 10.08 8.72 2.88
CA GLY A 80 8.86 8.63 2.06
C GLY A 80 8.39 7.18 1.87
N LEU A 81 9.30 6.23 1.64
CA LEU A 81 8.98 4.80 1.55
C LEU A 81 8.48 4.24 2.89
N LEU A 82 9.06 4.67 4.01
CA LEU A 82 8.61 4.31 5.35
C LEU A 82 7.17 4.82 5.60
N MET A 83 6.86 6.05 5.20
CA MET A 83 5.49 6.60 5.28
C MET A 83 4.51 5.84 4.38
N LEU A 84 4.92 5.50 3.15
CA LEU A 84 4.09 4.76 2.20
C LEU A 84 3.63 3.42 2.75
N ASN A 85 4.46 2.72 3.53
CA ASN A 85 4.09 1.47 4.17
C ASN A 85 2.77 1.60 4.94
N GLY A 86 2.64 2.63 5.78
CA GLY A 86 1.41 2.88 6.55
C GLY A 86 0.23 3.26 5.65
N ILE A 87 0.42 4.26 4.78
CA ILE A 87 -0.67 4.84 3.97
C ILE A 87 -1.28 3.78 3.04
N VAL A 88 -0.44 3.02 2.35
CA VAL A 88 -0.87 1.99 1.41
C VAL A 88 -1.60 0.87 2.12
N VAL A 89 -1.06 0.42 3.26
CA VAL A 89 -1.68 -0.63 4.05
C VAL A 89 -3.03 -0.18 4.60
N THR A 90 -3.19 1.08 5.05
CA THR A 90 -4.50 1.60 5.49
C THR A 90 -5.57 1.49 4.41
N ASN A 91 -5.25 1.85 3.16
CA ASN A 91 -6.22 1.75 2.06
C ASN A 91 -6.65 0.28 1.82
N ALA A 92 -5.72 -0.66 1.88
CA ALA A 92 -5.99 -2.08 1.72
C ALA A 92 -6.75 -2.69 2.92
N ILE A 93 -6.43 -2.27 4.16
CA ILE A 93 -7.14 -2.65 5.39
C ILE A 93 -8.63 -2.34 5.26
N VAL A 94 -8.95 -1.10 4.90
CA VAL A 94 -10.34 -0.61 4.85
C VAL A 94 -11.18 -1.39 3.82
N LEU A 95 -10.57 -1.83 2.72
CA LEU A 95 -11.21 -2.68 1.72
C LEU A 95 -11.47 -4.10 2.28
N ILE A 96 -10.41 -4.78 2.75
CA ILE A 96 -10.51 -6.16 3.24
C ILE A 96 -11.40 -6.28 4.48
N ASP A 97 -11.37 -5.29 5.38
CA ASP A 97 -12.26 -5.24 6.53
C ASP A 97 -13.74 -5.25 6.10
N LYS A 98 -14.09 -4.48 5.06
CA LYS A 98 -15.45 -4.47 4.52
C LYS A 98 -15.82 -5.79 3.84
N VAL A 99 -14.89 -6.42 3.12
CA VAL A 99 -15.10 -7.76 2.55
C VAL A 99 -15.41 -8.77 3.65
N LYS A 100 -14.62 -8.79 4.73
CA LYS A 100 -14.84 -9.68 5.87
C LYS A 100 -16.15 -9.39 6.60
N GLN A 101 -16.55 -8.12 6.72
CA GLN A 101 -17.85 -7.75 7.26
C GLN A 101 -18.98 -8.33 6.41
N ASN A 102 -18.92 -8.18 5.09
CA ASN A 102 -19.92 -8.70 4.17
C ASN A 102 -19.99 -10.25 4.20
N GLU A 103 -18.83 -10.92 4.32
CA GLU A 103 -18.80 -12.39 4.49
C GLU A 103 -19.41 -12.85 5.82
N LYS A 104 -19.24 -12.07 6.91
CA LYS A 104 -19.91 -12.34 8.21
C LYS A 104 -21.43 -12.16 8.11
N GLU A 105 -21.90 -11.26 7.26
CA GLU A 105 -23.32 -11.07 6.93
C GLU A 105 -23.87 -12.17 5.99
N GLY A 106 -23.04 -13.12 5.56
CA GLY A 106 -23.43 -14.28 4.76
C GLY A 106 -23.39 -14.07 3.25
N MET A 107 -22.83 -12.96 2.78
CA MET A 107 -22.55 -12.76 1.35
C MET A 107 -21.44 -13.69 0.86
N GLY A 108 -21.53 -14.10 -0.41
CA GLY A 108 -20.49 -14.89 -1.05
C GLY A 108 -19.23 -14.06 -1.23
N THR A 109 -18.04 -14.69 -1.22
CA THR A 109 -16.75 -13.99 -1.32
C THR A 109 -16.66 -13.07 -2.55
N HIS A 110 -17.27 -13.46 -3.67
CA HIS A 110 -17.27 -12.65 -4.90
C HIS A 110 -18.16 -11.40 -4.75
N ASP A 111 -19.40 -11.56 -4.28
CA ASP A 111 -20.34 -10.46 -4.09
C ASP A 111 -19.82 -9.49 -3.02
N SER A 112 -19.22 -10.02 -1.94
CA SER A 112 -18.56 -9.25 -0.90
C SER A 112 -17.44 -8.37 -1.45
N LEU A 113 -16.63 -8.87 -2.39
CA LEU A 113 -15.55 -8.12 -3.02
C LEU A 113 -16.07 -6.99 -3.91
N ILE A 114 -17.11 -7.26 -4.71
CA ILE A 114 -17.73 -6.25 -5.57
C ILE A 114 -18.36 -5.15 -4.73
N GLU A 115 -19.18 -5.52 -3.74
CA GLU A 115 -19.88 -4.54 -2.89
C GLU A 115 -18.89 -3.73 -2.04
N ALA A 116 -17.87 -4.37 -1.46
CA ALA A 116 -16.82 -3.66 -0.75
C ALA A 116 -16.05 -2.69 -1.67
N GLY A 117 -15.72 -3.11 -2.89
CA GLY A 117 -15.06 -2.26 -3.89
C GLY A 117 -15.87 -1.01 -4.21
N VAL A 118 -17.16 -1.16 -4.51
CA VAL A 118 -18.05 -0.03 -4.86
C VAL A 118 -18.20 0.96 -3.69
N ILE A 119 -18.36 0.46 -2.47
CA ILE A 119 -18.54 1.32 -1.28
C ILE A 119 -17.22 2.03 -0.92
N ARG A 120 -16.07 1.38 -1.09
CA ARG A 120 -14.77 1.89 -0.62
C ARG A 120 -14.02 2.70 -1.66
N ILE A 121 -14.34 2.61 -2.96
CA ILE A 121 -13.62 3.34 -4.01
C ILE A 121 -13.65 4.86 -3.77
N ARG A 122 -14.79 5.41 -3.33
CA ARG A 122 -14.94 6.84 -3.04
C ARG A 122 -14.06 7.28 -1.85
N PRO A 123 -14.15 6.63 -0.67
CA PRO A 123 -13.23 6.92 0.44
C PRO A 123 -11.74 6.77 0.10
N ILE A 124 -11.35 5.69 -0.60
CA ILE A 124 -9.95 5.42 -0.94
C ILE A 124 -9.40 6.49 -1.90
N LEU A 125 -10.19 6.90 -2.89
CA LEU A 125 -9.80 7.99 -3.80
C LEU A 125 -9.74 9.33 -3.07
N MET A 126 -10.66 9.59 -2.13
CA MET A 126 -10.64 10.83 -1.33
C MET A 126 -9.34 10.96 -0.53
N THR A 127 -8.90 9.89 0.15
CA THR A 127 -7.64 9.91 0.90
C THR A 127 -6.44 10.08 -0.01
N ALA A 128 -6.39 9.33 -1.13
CA ALA A 128 -5.31 9.43 -2.09
C ALA A 128 -5.18 10.85 -2.69
N ILE A 129 -6.29 11.43 -3.14
CA ILE A 129 -6.34 12.78 -3.72
C ILE A 129 -5.97 13.83 -2.67
N ALA A 130 -6.44 13.68 -1.43
CA ALA A 130 -6.09 14.61 -0.35
C ALA A 130 -4.58 14.59 -0.04
N THR A 131 -3.99 13.40 0.09
CA THR A 131 -2.54 13.26 0.35
C THR A 131 -1.70 13.76 -0.82
N VAL A 132 -2.08 13.40 -2.06
CA VAL A 132 -1.38 13.90 -3.25
C VAL A 132 -1.52 15.42 -3.35
N GLY A 133 -2.72 15.97 -3.19
CA GLY A 133 -2.99 17.41 -3.22
C GLY A 133 -2.18 18.19 -2.18
N ALA A 134 -2.02 17.64 -0.97
CA ALA A 134 -1.21 18.23 0.08
C ALA A 134 0.30 18.25 -0.24
N LEU A 135 0.78 17.27 -1.01
CA LEU A 135 2.20 17.11 -1.33
C LEU A 135 2.61 17.71 -2.68
N ILE A 136 1.67 18.02 -3.58
CA ILE A 136 1.95 18.66 -4.88
C ILE A 136 2.81 19.93 -4.74
N PRO A 137 2.49 20.88 -3.85
CA PRO A 137 3.32 22.09 -3.72
C PRO A 137 4.74 21.76 -3.28
N MET A 138 4.91 20.76 -2.41
CA MET A 138 6.22 20.32 -1.92
C MET A 138 7.04 19.62 -3.01
N ALA A 139 6.39 18.86 -3.90
CA ALA A 139 7.05 18.22 -5.03
C ALA A 139 7.51 19.22 -6.10
N LEU A 140 6.71 20.27 -6.34
CA LEU A 140 6.97 21.26 -7.40
C LEU A 140 7.75 22.50 -6.97
N SER A 141 7.84 22.78 -5.66
CA SER A 141 8.46 24.01 -5.19
C SER A 141 9.98 23.94 -5.31
N ALA A 142 10.55 24.80 -6.15
CA ALA A 142 12.01 25.01 -6.24
C ALA A 142 12.62 25.52 -4.92
N HIS A 143 11.79 26.06 -4.02
CA HIS A 143 12.21 26.60 -2.71
C HIS A 143 12.13 25.58 -1.57
N ALA A 144 11.33 24.51 -1.72
CA ALA A 144 11.33 23.43 -0.75
C ALA A 144 12.52 22.56 -1.11
N GLY A 145 13.62 22.70 -0.36
CA GLY A 145 14.91 22.10 -0.70
C GLY A 145 14.83 20.62 -1.11
N ILE A 146 15.87 20.17 -1.81
CA ILE A 146 16.06 18.82 -2.39
C ILE A 146 15.51 17.67 -1.50
N VAL A 147 15.68 17.82 -0.18
CA VAL A 147 15.18 16.91 0.85
C VAL A 147 13.66 16.70 0.81
N SER A 148 12.87 17.77 0.77
CA SER A 148 11.40 17.71 0.84
C SER A 148 10.76 17.29 -0.48
N SER A 149 11.35 17.69 -1.62
CA SER A 149 10.83 17.30 -2.93
C SER A 149 10.97 15.79 -3.16
N SER A 150 12.14 15.21 -2.84
CA SER A 150 12.38 13.76 -2.93
C SER A 150 11.33 12.94 -2.15
N LEU A 151 11.02 13.35 -0.93
CA LEU A 151 10.03 12.69 -0.07
C LEU A 151 8.62 12.80 -0.69
N ALA A 152 8.22 13.99 -1.12
CA ALA A 152 6.90 14.23 -1.69
C ALA A 152 6.69 13.43 -2.97
N VAL A 153 7.69 13.40 -3.86
CA VAL A 153 7.64 12.65 -5.13
C VAL A 153 7.48 11.15 -4.89
N VAL A 154 8.23 10.60 -3.93
CA VAL A 154 8.11 9.19 -3.52
C VAL A 154 6.69 8.88 -3.08
N VAL A 155 6.15 9.68 -2.15
CA VAL A 155 4.81 9.43 -1.60
C VAL A 155 3.74 9.58 -2.68
N ILE A 156 3.81 10.61 -3.53
CA ILE A 156 2.85 10.82 -4.62
C ILE A 156 2.89 9.66 -5.62
N GLY A 157 4.09 9.30 -6.11
CA GLY A 157 4.25 8.25 -7.12
C GLY A 157 3.85 6.88 -6.59
N GLY A 158 4.29 6.56 -5.37
CA GLY A 158 3.97 5.29 -4.72
C GLY A 158 2.50 5.17 -4.36
N LEU A 159 1.88 6.23 -3.82
CA LEU A 159 0.46 6.22 -3.45
C LEU A 159 -0.44 6.15 -4.69
N THR A 160 -0.13 6.91 -5.74
CA THR A 160 -0.94 6.91 -6.97
C THR A 160 -0.92 5.53 -7.61
N THR A 161 0.26 4.97 -7.82
CA THR A 161 0.42 3.63 -8.42
C THR A 161 -0.20 2.56 -7.52
N SER A 162 0.08 2.60 -6.22
CA SER A 162 -0.45 1.62 -5.28
C SER A 162 -1.96 1.70 -5.15
N THR A 163 -2.56 2.88 -5.14
CA THR A 163 -4.03 3.02 -4.98
C THR A 163 -4.76 2.41 -6.18
N LEU A 164 -4.27 2.71 -7.39
CA LEU A 164 -4.82 2.13 -8.62
C LEU A 164 -4.64 0.60 -8.62
N LEU A 165 -3.43 0.12 -8.34
CA LEU A 165 -3.15 -1.32 -8.39
C LEU A 165 -3.83 -2.09 -7.25
N THR A 166 -3.92 -1.54 -6.03
CA THR A 166 -4.55 -2.19 -4.87
C THR A 166 -6.03 -2.47 -5.13
N LEU A 167 -6.74 -1.54 -5.78
CA LEU A 167 -8.16 -1.71 -6.07
C LEU A 167 -8.46 -2.89 -7.01
N PHE A 168 -7.50 -3.30 -7.85
CA PHE A 168 -7.61 -4.45 -8.75
C PHE A 168 -6.92 -5.71 -8.20
N ILE A 169 -5.71 -5.57 -7.69
CA ILE A 169 -4.86 -6.69 -7.26
C ILE A 169 -5.34 -7.29 -5.95
N VAL A 170 -5.79 -6.48 -4.98
CA VAL A 170 -6.26 -7.00 -3.69
C VAL A 170 -7.48 -7.90 -3.86
N PRO A 171 -8.52 -7.54 -4.63
CA PRO A 171 -9.63 -8.44 -4.92
C PRO A 171 -9.21 -9.75 -5.60
N VAL A 172 -8.31 -9.69 -6.59
CA VAL A 172 -7.83 -10.87 -7.33
C VAL A 172 -7.04 -11.79 -6.41
N MET A 173 -6.11 -11.24 -5.63
CA MET A 173 -5.33 -12.01 -4.67
C MET A 173 -6.21 -12.60 -3.57
N TYR A 174 -7.14 -11.82 -3.02
CA TYR A 174 -8.05 -12.30 -1.99
C TYR A 174 -8.91 -13.47 -2.49
N SER A 175 -9.41 -13.39 -3.73
CA SER A 175 -10.18 -14.47 -4.36
C SER A 175 -9.36 -15.74 -4.65
N LEU A 176 -8.04 -15.64 -4.79
CA LEU A 176 -7.16 -16.79 -5.01
C LEU A 176 -6.82 -17.49 -3.69
N PHE A 177 -6.63 -16.72 -2.61
CA PHE A 177 -6.28 -17.26 -1.30
C PHE A 177 -7.50 -17.68 -0.44
N HIS A 178 -8.71 -17.24 -0.78
CA HIS A 178 -9.96 -17.65 -0.12
C HIS A 178 -10.82 -18.53 -1.04
N PRO A 179 -11.12 -19.79 -0.66
CA PRO A 179 -11.98 -20.67 -1.46
C PRO A 179 -13.39 -20.07 -1.55
N LYS A 180 -13.97 -20.13 -2.76
CA LYS A 180 -15.32 -19.60 -3.07
C LYS A 180 -16.35 -20.11 -2.07
N LYS A 181 -16.73 -19.29 -1.08
CA LYS A 181 -17.96 -19.52 -0.31
C LYS A 181 -19.14 -19.17 -1.21
N LYS A 182 -19.95 -20.17 -1.58
CA LYS A 182 -21.25 -19.93 -2.23
C LYS A 182 -22.14 -19.19 -1.23
N GLY A 183 -22.38 -17.90 -1.47
CA GLY A 183 -23.26 -17.08 -0.65
C GLY A 183 -24.70 -17.57 -0.74
N LYS A 184 -25.44 -17.50 0.38
CA LYS A 184 -26.86 -17.87 0.44
C LYS A 184 -27.78 -16.86 -0.27
N ARG A 185 -27.26 -15.70 -0.70
CA ARG A 185 -28.03 -14.59 -1.30
C ARG A 185 -28.51 -14.89 -2.73
N ASN A 186 -27.78 -15.69 -3.50
CA ASN A 186 -28.16 -16.07 -4.87
C ASN A 186 -29.43 -16.94 -4.97
N GLN A 187 -29.98 -17.44 -3.85
CA GLN A 187 -31.26 -18.17 -3.85
C GLN A 187 -32.49 -17.27 -3.72
N LYS A 188 -32.36 -15.98 -3.32
CA LYS A 188 -33.53 -15.11 -3.12
C LYS A 188 -33.87 -14.18 -4.29
N GLU A 189 -32.98 -14.03 -5.28
CA GLU A 189 -33.22 -13.20 -6.47
C GLU A 189 -33.62 -14.00 -7.73
N GLN A 190 -33.72 -15.33 -7.66
CA GLN A 190 -34.07 -16.18 -8.82
C GLN A 190 -35.54 -16.67 -8.89
N GLU A 191 -36.44 -16.32 -7.96
CA GLU A 191 -37.89 -16.56 -8.08
C GLU A 191 -38.66 -15.35 -7.45
N PRO A 192 -39.70 -14.72 -8.07
CA PRO A 192 -40.38 -14.97 -9.36
C PRO A 192 -40.70 -13.68 -10.18
N TYR A 193 -40.11 -13.51 -11.38
CA TYR A 193 -40.70 -12.68 -12.45
C TYR A 193 -41.45 -13.53 -13.50
N THR A 194 -41.46 -14.85 -13.35
CA THR A 194 -42.13 -15.80 -14.27
C THR A 194 -43.62 -16.03 -13.92
N ALA A 195 -44.16 -15.39 -12.87
CA ALA A 195 -45.55 -15.56 -12.45
C ALA A 195 -46.54 -14.54 -13.07
N ALA A 196 -46.11 -13.76 -14.06
CA ALA A 196 -46.91 -12.71 -14.68
C ALA A 196 -46.94 -12.79 -16.21
N ILE A 197 -47.20 -13.98 -16.76
CA ILE A 197 -47.77 -14.20 -18.10
C ILE A 197 -48.69 -15.42 -18.03
#